data_AF-A0AAU8CCJ6-F1
#
_entry.id   AF-A0AAU8CCJ6-F1
#
_cell.length_a   1.000
_cell.length_b   1.000
_cell.length_c   1.000
_cell.angle_alpha   90.00
_cell.angle_beta   90.00
_cell.angle_gamma   90.00
#
_symmetry.space_group_name_H-M   'P 1'
#
loop_
_entity.id
_entity.type
_entity.pdbx_description
1 polymer ?
#
loop_
_entity_poly.entity_id
_entity_poly.type
_entity_poly.pdbx_seq_one_letter_code
_entity_poly.pdbx_strand_id
1 'polypeptide(L)'
;MATASQQVRLVADLTMHVPRDTAGDLECGAASVVEGVDAVTGVEAVDVTDLRPRLNDLQIDATVTVAVETPADEDSEAAARAALADGFGVDAVERVRLDRAQGGAETPVLEHG
;
A
#
# COMPACT_ATOMS: atom_id res chain seq x y z
N MET A 1 15.61 4.61 24.14
CA MET A 1 15.55 3.21 23.65
C MET A 1 15.36 3.30 22.16
N ALA A 2 16.23 2.65 21.37
CA ALA A 2 16.02 2.58 19.94
C ALA A 2 14.96 1.49 19.72
N THR A 3 13.74 1.91 19.38
CA THR A 3 12.70 0.99 18.93
C THR A 3 13.21 0.36 17.63
N ALA A 4 13.31 -0.97 17.58
CA ALA A 4 13.71 -1.62 16.34
C ALA A 4 12.57 -1.41 15.34
N SER A 5 12.84 -0.88 14.15
CA SER A 5 11.88 -0.88 13.06
C SER A 5 12.02 -2.16 12.24
N GLN A 6 10.88 -2.70 11.79
CA GLN A 6 10.81 -3.84 10.89
C GLN A 6 9.94 -3.50 9.69
N GLN A 7 10.33 -3.99 8.53
CA GLN A 7 9.53 -3.90 7.33
C GLN A 7 8.52 -5.06 7.32
N VAL A 8 7.23 -4.73 7.25
CA VAL A 8 6.16 -5.71 7.12
C VAL A 8 5.43 -5.48 5.82
N ARG A 9 5.11 -6.57 5.12
CA ARG A 9 4.20 -6.50 3.99
C ARG A 9 2.77 -6.62 4.51
N LEU A 10 1.89 -5.82 3.96
CA LEU A 10 0.46 -5.92 4.22
C LEU A 10 -0.33 -5.76 2.94
N VAL A 11 -1.53 -6.30 2.99
CA VAL A 11 -2.58 -6.08 2.00
C VAL A 11 -3.70 -5.30 2.67
N ALA A 12 -4.11 -4.19 2.06
CA ALA A 12 -5.20 -3.37 2.55
C ALA A 12 -6.11 -2.98 1.40
N ASP A 13 -7.39 -2.87 1.69
CA ASP A 13 -8.38 -2.31 0.77
C ASP A 13 -8.48 -0.82 1.07
N LEU A 14 -8.11 -0.01 0.10
CA LEU A 14 -8.02 1.44 0.24
C LEU A 14 -9.03 2.11 -0.66
N THR A 15 -9.83 3.00 -0.07
CA THR A 15 -10.60 3.97 -0.83
C THR A 15 -9.77 5.23 -0.97
N MET A 16 -9.48 5.62 -2.21
CA MET A 16 -8.59 6.75 -2.50
C MET A 16 -9.23 7.72 -3.49
N HIS A 17 -8.82 8.98 -3.41
CA HIS A 17 -9.22 10.01 -4.38
C HIS A 17 -8.06 10.31 -5.33
N VAL A 18 -8.23 9.94 -6.60
CA VAL A 18 -7.26 10.22 -7.65
C VAL A 18 -7.73 11.43 -8.45
N PRO A 19 -6.88 12.46 -8.64
CA PRO A 19 -7.24 13.58 -9.49
C PRO A 19 -7.42 13.11 -10.94
N ARG A 20 -8.47 13.60 -11.60
CA ARG A 20 -8.83 13.21 -12.97
C ARG A 20 -7.76 13.59 -14.02
N ASP A 21 -6.88 14.52 -13.66
CA ASP A 21 -5.84 15.07 -14.54
C ASP A 21 -4.51 14.32 -14.43
N THR A 22 -4.43 13.23 -13.67
CA THR A 22 -3.21 12.40 -13.65
C THR A 22 -3.00 11.80 -15.03
N ALA A 23 -2.02 12.32 -15.76
CA ALA A 23 -1.65 11.84 -17.08
C ALA A 23 -1.00 10.45 -16.96
N GLY A 24 -1.81 9.39 -17.05
CA GLY A 24 -1.36 8.00 -16.99
C GLY A 24 -2.49 7.03 -16.67
N ASP A 25 -2.12 5.79 -16.32
CA ASP A 25 -3.03 4.77 -15.81
C ASP A 25 -3.48 5.08 -14.37
N LEU A 26 -4.74 4.76 -14.06
CA LEU A 26 -5.34 4.99 -12.74
C LEU A 26 -4.56 4.28 -11.62
N GLU A 27 -4.03 3.09 -11.93
CA GLU A 27 -3.15 2.30 -11.06
C GLU A 27 -1.85 3.04 -10.74
N CYS A 28 -1.25 3.72 -11.73
CA CYS A 28 -0.04 4.50 -11.53
C CYS A 28 -0.31 5.73 -10.64
N GLY A 29 -1.47 6.38 -10.83
CA GLY A 29 -1.91 7.48 -9.98
C GLY A 29 -2.15 7.03 -8.54
N ALA A 30 -2.82 5.89 -8.36
CA ALA A 30 -3.05 5.28 -7.04
C ALA A 30 -1.73 4.86 -6.37
N ALA A 31 -0.82 4.24 -7.11
CA ALA A 31 0.51 3.89 -6.60
C ALA A 31 1.27 5.12 -6.10
N SER A 32 1.30 6.21 -6.86
CA SER A 32 1.95 7.46 -6.41
C SER A 32 1.34 8.08 -5.16
N VAL A 33 0.02 7.96 -4.97
CA VAL A 33 -0.64 8.41 -3.73
C VAL A 33 -0.16 7.58 -2.54
N VAL A 34 -0.09 6.26 -2.71
CA VAL A 34 0.32 5.33 -1.66
C VAL A 34 1.82 5.43 -1.37
N GLU A 35 2.66 5.63 -2.38
CA GLU A 35 4.10 5.92 -2.22
C GLU A 35 4.36 7.26 -1.50
N GLY A 36 3.39 8.19 -1.55
CA GLY A 36 3.46 9.45 -0.83
C GLY A 36 3.27 9.34 0.68
N VAL A 37 2.91 8.15 1.19
CA VAL A 37 2.72 7.91 2.63
C VAL A 37 4.08 7.62 3.27
N ASP A 38 4.53 8.44 4.23
CA ASP A 38 5.85 8.32 4.88
C ASP A 38 6.17 6.92 5.43
N ALA A 39 5.16 6.18 5.90
CA ALA A 39 5.36 4.83 6.42
C ALA A 39 5.52 3.77 5.33
N VAL A 40 5.07 4.05 4.11
CA VAL A 40 5.18 3.14 2.97
C VAL A 40 6.60 3.22 2.42
N THR A 41 7.31 2.10 2.52
CA THR A 41 8.66 1.93 1.97
C THR A 41 8.66 1.46 0.52
N GLY A 42 7.53 0.95 0.04
CA GLY A 42 7.35 0.55 -1.35
C GLY A 42 5.97 -0.04 -1.63
N VAL A 43 5.51 0.15 -2.86
CA VAL A 43 4.26 -0.44 -3.37
C VAL A 43 4.63 -1.63 -4.26
N GLU A 44 4.07 -2.79 -3.95
CA GLU A 44 4.32 -4.03 -4.69
C GLU A 44 3.27 -4.27 -5.76
N ALA A 45 2.01 -4.04 -5.42
CA ALA A 45 0.89 -4.22 -6.32
C ALA A 45 -0.26 -3.29 -5.95
N VAL A 46 -0.98 -2.81 -6.96
CA VAL A 46 -2.22 -2.05 -6.82
C VAL A 46 -3.22 -2.68 -7.77
N ASP A 47 -4.31 -3.21 -7.23
CA ASP A 47 -5.41 -3.78 -8.01
C ASP A 47 -6.65 -2.92 -7.78
N VAL A 48 -7.11 -2.22 -8.83
CA VAL A 48 -8.30 -1.38 -8.75
C VAL A 48 -9.54 -2.24 -8.91
N THR A 49 -10.33 -2.38 -7.85
CA THR A 49 -11.51 -3.23 -7.82
C THR A 49 -12.79 -2.46 -8.19
N ASP A 50 -12.88 -1.17 -7.84
CA ASP A 50 -14.02 -0.32 -8.19
C ASP A 50 -13.57 1.12 -8.50
N LEU A 51 -14.31 1.81 -9.37
CA LEU A 51 -14.06 3.21 -9.68
C LEU A 51 -15.38 3.99 -9.76
N ARG A 52 -15.41 5.14 -9.09
CA ARG A 52 -16.56 6.02 -8.94
C ARG A 52 -16.19 7.44 -9.35
N PRO A 53 -16.59 7.88 -10.56
CA PRO A 53 -16.34 9.25 -10.99
C PRO A 53 -17.21 10.24 -10.20
N ARG A 54 -16.57 11.26 -9.62
CA ARG A 54 -17.24 12.41 -8.99
C ARG A 54 -17.07 13.67 -9.83
N LEU A 55 -17.65 14.77 -9.38
CA LEU A 55 -17.69 16.04 -10.12
C LEU A 55 -16.29 16.63 -10.36
N ASN A 56 -15.35 16.45 -9.42
CA ASN A 56 -14.00 17.03 -9.49
C ASN A 56 -12.87 16.00 -9.39
N ASP A 57 -13.17 14.78 -8.94
CA ASP A 57 -12.20 13.75 -8.58
C ASP A 57 -12.71 12.35 -8.97
N LEU A 58 -11.81 11.37 -8.97
CA LEU A 58 -12.14 9.97 -9.14
C LEU A 58 -11.94 9.26 -7.80
N GLN A 59 -13.03 8.78 -7.19
CA GLN A 59 -12.91 7.89 -6.04
C GLN A 59 -12.71 6.47 -6.57
N ILE A 60 -11.71 5.76 -6.06
CA ILE A 60 -11.43 4.39 -6.43
C ILE A 60 -11.37 3.53 -5.17
N ASP A 61 -11.77 2.28 -5.29
CA ASP A 61 -11.46 1.25 -4.30
C ASP A 61 -10.40 0.33 -4.92
N ALA A 62 -9.28 0.21 -4.25
CA ALA A 62 -8.17 -0.61 -4.70
C ALA A 62 -7.62 -1.47 -3.57
N THR A 63 -7.40 -2.74 -3.87
CA THR A 63 -6.62 -3.61 -3.01
C THR A 63 -5.14 -3.35 -3.29
N VAL A 64 -4.42 -2.83 -2.30
CA VAL A 64 -2.99 -2.55 -2.42
C VAL A 64 -2.17 -3.52 -1.59
N THR A 65 -1.04 -3.94 -2.14
CA THR A 65 0.00 -4.67 -1.43
C THR A 65 1.20 -3.76 -1.27
N VAL A 66 1.53 -3.44 -0.02
CA VAL A 66 2.56 -2.46 0.32
C VAL A 66 3.49 -2.99 1.39
N ALA A 67 4.75 -2.54 1.33
CA ALA A 67 5.74 -2.74 2.37
C ALA A 67 5.78 -1.50 3.26
N VAL A 68 5.54 -1.69 4.56
CA VAL A 68 5.40 -0.61 5.53
C VAL A 68 6.45 -0.80 6.62
N GLU A 69 7.12 0.28 7.01
CA GLU A 69 8.03 0.25 8.15
C GLU A 69 7.23 0.47 9.44
N THR A 70 7.30 -0.49 10.36
CA THR A 70 6.58 -0.44 11.65
C THR A 70 7.54 -0.75 12.80
N PRO A 71 7.31 -0.20 13.99
CA PRO A 71 8.06 -0.59 15.17
C PRO A 71 7.80 -2.07 15.50
N ALA A 72 8.87 -2.83 15.75
CA ALA A 72 8.83 -4.26 16.06
C ALA A 72 8.23 -4.57 17.44
N ASP A 73 8.21 -3.57 18.33
CA ASP A 73 7.74 -3.68 19.70
C ASP A 73 6.21 -3.42 19.86
N GLU A 74 5.52 -3.01 18.79
CA GLU A 74 4.08 -2.71 18.80
C GLU A 74 3.30 -3.60 17.82
N ASP A 75 1.95 -3.58 17.92
CA ASP A 75 1.07 -4.25 16.97
C ASP A 75 1.26 -3.68 15.56
N SER A 76 2.12 -4.32 14.76
CA SER A 76 2.47 -3.87 13.41
C SER A 76 1.24 -3.68 12.51
N GLU A 77 0.18 -4.48 12.69
CA GLU A 77 -1.08 -4.31 11.96
C GLU A 77 -1.78 -3.00 12.32
N ALA A 78 -1.90 -2.68 13.61
CA ALA A 78 -2.54 -1.47 14.08
C ALA A 78 -1.72 -0.22 13.72
N ALA A 79 -0.39 -0.30 13.88
CA ALA A 79 0.53 0.77 13.50
C ALA A 79 0.49 1.03 11.99
N ALA A 80 0.55 -0.01 11.16
CA ALA A 80 0.50 0.16 9.71
C ALA A 80 -0.87 0.65 9.23
N ARG A 81 -1.96 0.17 9.83
CA ARG A 81 -3.31 0.69 9.55
C ARG A 81 -3.41 2.18 9.88
N ALA A 82 -2.91 2.58 11.04
CA ALA A 82 -2.92 3.99 11.45
C ALA A 82 -2.09 4.86 10.50
N ALA A 83 -0.91 4.38 10.09
CA ALA A 83 -0.06 5.09 9.16
C ALA A 83 -0.67 5.23 7.75
N LEU A 84 -1.33 4.18 7.25
CA LEU A 84 -2.06 4.24 5.98
C LEU A 84 -3.26 5.17 6.04
N ALA A 85 -3.97 5.20 7.18
CA ALA A 85 -5.12 6.08 7.39
C ALA A 85 -4.72 7.55 7.57
N ASP A 86 -3.50 7.81 8.04
CA ASP A 86 -2.90 9.16 8.08
C ASP A 86 -2.35 9.58 6.70
N GLY A 87 -2.23 8.63 5.77
CA GLY A 87 -1.72 8.83 4.42
C GLY A 87 -2.54 9.81 3.59
N PHE A 88 -1.86 10.74 2.94
CA PHE A 88 -2.52 11.74 2.10
C PHE A 88 -3.16 11.09 0.87
N GLY A 89 -4.48 11.32 0.67
CA GLY A 89 -5.24 10.78 -0.47
C GLY A 89 -5.99 9.47 -0.18
N VAL A 90 -5.83 8.91 1.02
CA VAL A 90 -6.61 7.79 1.54
C VAL A 90 -7.83 8.32 2.29
N ASP A 91 -9.04 7.93 1.86
CA ASP A 91 -10.30 8.26 2.53
C ASP A 91 -10.69 7.19 3.56
N ALA A 92 -10.47 5.92 3.20
CA ALA A 92 -10.77 4.79 4.06
C ALA A 92 -9.74 3.68 3.91
N VAL A 93 -9.44 3.03 5.04
CA VAL A 93 -8.60 1.83 5.12
C VAL A 93 -9.45 0.67 5.67
N GLU A 94 -9.71 -0.31 4.82
CA GLU A 94 -10.48 -1.50 5.14
C GLU A 94 -9.66 -2.78 4.93
N ARG A 95 -10.13 -3.88 5.54
CA ARG A 95 -9.56 -5.23 5.39
C ARG A 95 -8.02 -5.33 5.47
N VAL A 96 -7.38 -4.57 6.36
CA VAL A 96 -5.93 -4.69 6.59
C VAL A 96 -5.58 -6.09 7.07
N ARG A 97 -4.62 -6.70 6.37
CA ARG A 97 -4.06 -8.01 6.71
C ARG A 97 -2.55 -7.93 6.55
N LEU A 98 -1.80 -8.34 7.57
CA LEU A 98 -0.37 -8.56 7.41
C LEU A 98 -0.15 -9.76 6.50
N ASP A 99 0.41 -9.52 5.33
CA ASP A 99 0.97 -10.56 4.50
C ASP A 99 2.37 -10.83 5.04
N ARG A 100 2.43 -11.64 6.10
CA ARG A 100 3.70 -12.30 6.43
C ARG A 100 3.95 -13.31 5.31
N ALA A 101 4.50 -12.83 4.20
CA ALA A 101 5.23 -13.70 3.29
C ALA A 101 6.17 -14.52 4.17
N GLN A 102 5.88 -15.81 4.30
CA GLN A 102 6.87 -16.73 4.83
C GLN A 102 8.11 -16.52 3.96
N GLY A 103 9.24 -16.18 4.59
CA GLY A 103 10.49 -15.98 3.85
C GLY A 103 10.70 -17.15 2.89
N GLY A 104 10.93 -16.85 1.62
CA GLY A 104 11.19 -17.87 0.61
C GLY A 104 10.65 -17.56 -0.76
N ALA A 105 11.37 -16.74 -1.51
CA ALA A 105 11.61 -17.05 -2.91
C ALA A 105 13.07 -16.72 -3.18
N GLU A 106 13.92 -17.67 -2.82
CA GLU A 106 15.20 -17.88 -3.49
C GLU A 106 14.90 -17.82 -4.99
N THR A 107 15.42 -16.81 -5.68
CA THR A 107 15.33 -16.72 -7.13
C THR A 107 15.90 -18.03 -7.69
N PRO A 108 15.12 -18.90 -8.37
CA PRO A 108 15.76 -19.97 -9.10
C PRO A 108 16.53 -19.30 -10.23
N VAL A 109 17.86 -19.25 -10.08
CA VAL A 109 18.78 -18.95 -11.16
C VAL A 109 18.45 -19.90 -12.31
N LEU A 110 17.89 -19.35 -13.38
CA LEU A 110 17.80 -20.04 -14.66
C LEU A 110 19.23 -20.11 -15.21
N GLU A 111 19.95 -21.17 -14.86
CA GLU A 111 21.19 -21.56 -15.53
C GLU A 111 20.85 -21.94 -16.98
N HIS A 112 21.22 -21.06 -17.92
CA HIS A 112 21.27 -21.42 -19.34
C HIS A 112 22.60 -22.14 -19.60
N GLY A 113 22.51 -23.40 -20.01
CA GLY A 113 23.65 -24.25 -20.36
C GLY A 113 24.32 -23.94 -21.69
#